data_AF-A0A7U2R113-F1
#
_entry.id   AF-A0A7U2R113-F1
#
_cell.length_a   1.000
_cell.length_b   1.000
_cell.length_c   1.000
_cell.angle_alpha   90.00
_cell.angle_beta   90.00
_cell.angle_gamma   90.00
#
_symmetry.space_group_name_H-M   'P 1'
#
loop_
_entity.id
_entity.type
_entity.pdbx_description
1 polymer ?
#
loop_
_entity_poly.entity_id
_entity_poly.type
_entity_poly.pdbx_seq_one_letter_code
_entity_poly.pdbx_strand_id
1 'polypeptide(L)'
;MDATCDMVHRGQFLGCENWVMSAILKVGLLDRWKREEEGNRRLSFRELANRAKRLEDCLENGIRELSAKTSGSSDAVSSITRIHASSTLTYLHSVVSGLNPDLSEIRDSIARTIELLTQDLVEARGSIQRTMGYTFVDVGSHFYP
;
A
#
# COMPACT_ATOMS: atom_id res chain seq x y z
N MET A 1 14.61 -28.55 -7.46
CA MET A 1 13.60 -28.81 -6.43
C MET A 1 14.00 -28.00 -5.22
N ASP A 2 13.35 -26.86 -5.00
CA ASP A 2 13.55 -26.05 -3.79
C ASP A 2 12.18 -25.70 -3.23
N ALA A 3 11.94 -26.22 -2.03
CA ALA A 3 10.64 -26.45 -1.42
C ALA A 3 10.34 -25.34 -0.40
N THR A 4 10.04 -24.14 -0.88
CA THR A 4 9.60 -23.01 -0.04
C THR A 4 8.31 -22.36 -0.54
N CYS A 5 7.56 -23.09 -1.38
CA CYS A 5 6.21 -22.69 -1.81
C CYS A 5 5.10 -23.25 -0.91
N ASP A 6 5.45 -23.96 0.17
CA ASP A 6 4.47 -24.56 1.06
C ASP A 6 4.66 -24.04 2.48
N MET A 7 3.54 -23.88 3.20
CA MET A 7 3.39 -23.23 4.51
C MET A 7 3.13 -21.72 4.51
N VAL A 8 1.92 -21.36 4.08
CA VAL A 8 1.18 -20.28 4.75
C VAL A 8 -0.17 -20.85 5.17
N HIS A 9 -0.14 -21.64 6.24
CA HIS A 9 -1.34 -22.22 6.85
C HIS A 9 -2.14 -21.11 7.57
N ARG A 10 -3.46 -21.19 7.38
CA ARG A 10 -4.54 -20.33 7.85
C ARG A 10 -4.35 -19.74 9.27
N GLY A 11 -4.11 -18.45 9.36
CA GLY A 11 -4.22 -17.69 10.60
C GLY A 11 -4.46 -16.22 10.28
N GLN A 12 -5.68 -15.74 10.51
CA GLN A 12 -6.06 -14.33 10.37
C GLN A 12 -5.37 -13.52 11.47
N PHE A 13 -4.11 -13.19 11.28
CA PHE A 13 -3.43 -12.21 12.10
C PHE A 13 -3.65 -10.86 11.40
N LEU A 14 -4.42 -9.95 12.01
CA LEU A 14 -4.68 -8.56 11.56
C LEU A 14 -5.90 -8.29 10.66
N GLY A 15 -6.80 -9.26 10.42
CA GLY A 15 -7.97 -9.02 9.55
C GLY A 15 -7.65 -9.00 8.06
N CYS A 16 -6.53 -9.61 7.66
CA CYS A 16 -6.15 -9.92 6.27
C CYS A 16 -5.66 -11.36 6.15
N GLU A 17 -5.61 -11.90 4.92
CA GLU A 17 -5.11 -13.25 4.69
C GLU A 17 -3.58 -13.34 4.90
N ASN A 18 -3.11 -14.38 5.59
CA ASN A 18 -1.70 -14.56 5.99
C ASN A 18 -0.69 -14.52 4.82
N TRP A 19 -1.10 -14.88 3.60
CA TRP A 19 -0.20 -14.87 2.44
C TRP A 19 0.24 -13.45 2.09
N VAL A 20 -0.61 -12.44 2.32
CA VAL A 20 -0.27 -11.04 2.04
C VAL A 20 0.80 -10.54 3.00
N MET A 21 0.72 -10.94 4.28
CA MET A 21 1.71 -10.58 5.28
C MET A 21 3.06 -11.24 4.97
N SER A 22 3.01 -12.50 4.54
CA SER A 22 4.21 -13.22 4.07
C SER A 22 4.82 -12.55 2.84
N ALA A 23 4.00 -12.03 1.93
CA ALA A 23 4.48 -11.31 0.75
C ALA A 23 5.14 -9.97 1.14
N ILE A 24 4.54 -9.19 2.06
CA ILE A 24 5.13 -7.95 2.60
C ILE A 24 6.53 -8.22 3.16
N LEU A 25 6.65 -9.26 4.00
CA LEU A 25 7.94 -9.64 4.59
C LEU A 25 8.96 -10.05 3.53
N LYS A 26 8.55 -10.83 2.51
CA LYS A 26 9.43 -11.24 1.42
C LYS A 26 9.93 -10.05 0.59
N VAL A 27 9.07 -9.07 0.31
CA VAL A 27 9.50 -7.84 -0.38
C VAL A 27 10.44 -7.01 0.52
N GLY A 28 10.19 -6.95 1.83
CA GLY A 28 11.11 -6.32 2.78
C GLY A 28 12.49 -7.01 2.85
N LEU A 29 12.53 -8.34 2.80
CA LEU A 29 13.79 -9.10 2.71
C LEU A 29 14.51 -8.86 1.38
N LEU A 30 13.76 -8.72 0.28
CA LEU A 30 14.32 -8.36 -1.02
C LEU A 30 14.97 -6.96 -0.99
N ASP A 31 14.31 -5.96 -0.37
CA ASP A 31 14.86 -4.61 -0.21
C ASP A 31 16.14 -4.63 0.64
N ARG A 32 16.13 -5.33 1.77
CA ARG A 32 17.34 -5.50 2.61
C ARG A 32 18.48 -6.12 1.82
N TRP A 33 18.21 -7.25 1.15
CA TRP A 33 19.21 -7.95 0.35
C TRP A 33 19.77 -7.06 -0.77
N LYS A 34 18.90 -6.31 -1.46
CA LYS A 34 19.31 -5.36 -2.51
C LYS A 34 20.32 -4.35 -1.94
N ARG A 35 20.02 -3.72 -0.80
CA ARG A 35 20.90 -2.73 -0.15
C ARG A 35 22.25 -3.34 0.28
N GLU A 36 22.24 -4.56 0.79
CA GLU A 36 23.46 -5.28 1.18
C GLU A 36 24.36 -5.58 -0.04
N GLU A 37 23.78 -6.07 -1.14
CA GLU A 37 24.53 -6.35 -2.37
C GLU A 37 24.99 -5.09 -3.10
N GLU A 38 24.24 -3.98 -3.01
CA GLU A 38 24.65 -2.67 -3.49
C GLU A 38 25.87 -2.16 -2.72
N GLY A 39 25.86 -2.25 -1.39
CA GLY A 39 27.01 -1.89 -0.54
C GLY A 39 28.24 -2.74 -0.84
N ASN A 40 28.04 -4.03 -1.12
CA ASN A 40 29.12 -4.96 -1.48
C ASN A 40 29.55 -4.87 -2.97
N ARG A 41 28.92 -4.01 -3.78
CA ARG A 41 29.13 -3.86 -5.24
C ARG A 41 28.96 -5.17 -6.03
N ARG A 42 28.10 -6.06 -5.54
CA ARG A 42 27.83 -7.39 -6.11
C ARG A 42 26.41 -7.55 -6.64
N LEU A 43 25.61 -6.48 -6.60
CA LEU A 43 24.24 -6.50 -7.10
C LEU A 43 24.20 -6.95 -8.58
N SER A 44 23.50 -8.05 -8.82
CA SER A 44 23.16 -8.49 -10.17
C SER A 44 21.73 -8.06 -10.50
N PHE A 45 21.58 -7.17 -11.47
CA PHE A 45 20.26 -6.72 -11.95
C PHE A 45 19.39 -7.90 -12.42
N ARG A 46 20.00 -8.90 -13.07
CA ARG A 46 19.31 -10.12 -13.50
C ARG A 46 18.76 -10.91 -12.32
N GLU A 47 19.55 -11.06 -11.25
CA GLU A 47 19.10 -11.78 -10.05
C GLU A 47 18.00 -11.01 -9.31
N LEU A 48 18.12 -9.68 -9.21
CA LEU A 48 17.09 -8.81 -8.66
C LEU A 48 15.77 -8.96 -9.42
N ALA A 49 15.81 -8.87 -10.76
CA ALA A 49 14.63 -9.03 -11.61
C ALA A 49 13.99 -10.41 -11.46
N ASN A 50 14.79 -11.49 -11.42
CA ASN A 50 14.27 -12.85 -11.21
C ASN A 50 13.59 -13.01 -9.85
N ARG A 51 14.19 -12.51 -8.77
CA ARG A 51 13.60 -12.57 -7.43
C ARG A 51 12.32 -11.76 -7.34
N ALA A 52 12.29 -10.57 -7.96
CA ALA A 52 11.11 -9.75 -8.03
C ALA A 52 9.98 -10.41 -8.82
N LYS A 53 10.29 -10.98 -9.99
CA LYS A 53 9.29 -11.62 -10.84
C LYS A 53 8.56 -12.75 -10.12
N ARG A 54 9.30 -13.55 -9.34
CA ARG A 54 8.70 -14.61 -8.49
C ARG A 54 7.73 -14.07 -7.44
N LEU A 55 8.01 -12.90 -6.87
CA LEU A 55 7.13 -12.26 -5.88
C LEU A 55 5.92 -11.61 -6.54
N GLU A 56 6.11 -10.97 -7.69
CA GLU A 56 5.04 -10.42 -8.53
C GLU A 56 4.05 -11.52 -8.94
N ASP A 57 4.52 -12.62 -9.52
CA ASP A 57 3.68 -13.74 -9.94
C ASP A 57 2.90 -14.34 -8.75
N CYS A 58 3.52 -14.39 -7.56
CA CYS A 58 2.87 -14.87 -6.34
C CYS A 58 1.76 -13.92 -5.88
N LEU A 59 2.00 -12.61 -5.91
CA LEU A 59 1.03 -11.57 -5.53
C LEU A 59 -0.15 -11.56 -6.51
N GLU A 60 0.12 -11.58 -7.81
CA GLU A 60 -0.91 -11.57 -8.86
C GLU A 60 -1.80 -12.82 -8.81
N ASN A 61 -1.20 -14.00 -8.62
CA ASN A 61 -1.96 -15.24 -8.46
C ASN A 61 -2.83 -15.20 -7.20
N GLY A 62 -2.30 -14.71 -6.07
CA GLY A 62 -3.06 -14.55 -4.83
C GLY A 62 -4.25 -13.60 -4.97
N ILE A 63 -4.06 -12.46 -5.64
CA ILE A 63 -5.15 -11.50 -5.93
C ILE A 63 -6.22 -12.15 -6.82
N ARG A 64 -5.81 -12.89 -7.86
CA ARG A 64 -6.75 -13.55 -8.78
C ARG A 64 -7.59 -14.61 -8.06
N GLU A 65 -6.98 -15.41 -7.19
CA GLU A 65 -7.70 -16.38 -6.36
C GLU A 65 -8.65 -15.72 -5.37
N LEU A 66 -8.22 -14.64 -4.72
CA LEU A 66 -9.06 -13.87 -3.79
C LEU A 66 -10.27 -13.27 -4.50
N SER A 67 -10.08 -12.77 -5.72
CA SER A 67 -11.17 -12.26 -6.55
C SER A 67 -12.15 -13.34 -6.95
N ALA A 68 -11.68 -14.55 -7.27
CA ALA A 68 -12.56 -15.67 -7.60
C ALA A 68 -13.43 -16.09 -6.41
N LYS A 69 -12.84 -16.12 -5.20
CA LYS A 69 -13.53 -16.49 -3.94
C LYS A 69 -14.58 -15.46 -3.49
N THR A 70 -14.40 -14.18 -3.81
CA THR A 70 -15.24 -13.07 -3.30
C THR A 70 -16.52 -12.83 -4.14
N SER A 71 -16.81 -13.66 -5.16
CA SER A 71 -17.90 -13.47 -6.14
C SER A 71 -19.34 -13.45 -5.59
N GLY A 72 -19.57 -13.53 -4.27
CA GLY A 72 -20.91 -13.61 -3.68
C GLY A 72 -21.19 -12.72 -2.44
N SER A 73 -20.18 -12.13 -1.80
CA SER A 73 -20.35 -11.19 -0.67
C SER A 73 -19.04 -10.44 -0.44
N SER A 74 -19.11 -9.10 -0.36
CA SER A 74 -17.95 -8.26 -0.10
C SER A 74 -17.50 -8.39 1.36
N ASP A 75 -16.63 -9.36 1.63
CA ASP A 75 -15.96 -9.48 2.92
C ASP A 75 -14.94 -8.33 3.08
N ALA A 76 -15.02 -7.61 4.20
CA ALA A 76 -14.08 -6.52 4.53
C ALA A 76 -12.64 -7.05 4.56
N VAL A 77 -12.44 -8.31 4.99
CA VAL A 77 -11.15 -8.98 5.03
C VAL A 77 -10.56 -9.16 3.62
N SER A 78 -11.37 -9.55 2.64
CA SER A 78 -10.93 -9.65 1.23
C SER A 78 -10.53 -8.28 0.68
N SER A 79 -11.28 -7.23 1.02
CA SER A 79 -10.97 -5.87 0.58
C SER A 79 -9.65 -5.37 1.18
N ILE A 80 -9.45 -5.52 2.49
CA ILE A 80 -8.21 -5.17 3.18
C ILE A 80 -7.03 -5.97 2.62
N THR A 81 -7.19 -7.28 2.43
CA THR A 81 -6.15 -8.16 1.86
C THR A 81 -5.74 -7.68 0.46
N ARG A 82 -6.71 -7.31 -0.38
CA ARG A 82 -6.45 -6.80 -1.73
C ARG A 82 -5.72 -5.45 -1.70
N ILE A 83 -6.10 -4.53 -0.80
CA ILE A 83 -5.38 -3.26 -0.60
C ILE A 83 -3.93 -3.53 -0.24
N HIS A 84 -3.67 -4.39 0.75
CA HIS A 84 -2.30 -4.73 1.15
C HIS A 84 -1.51 -5.41 0.03
N ALA A 85 -2.13 -6.31 -0.73
CA ALA A 85 -1.47 -6.99 -1.85
C ALA A 85 -1.06 -5.99 -2.93
N SER A 86 -1.96 -5.07 -3.30
CA SER A 86 -1.68 -4.00 -4.27
C SER A 86 -0.58 -3.05 -3.77
N SER A 87 -0.63 -2.61 -2.52
CA SER A 87 0.43 -1.77 -1.95
C SER A 87 1.78 -2.49 -1.92
N THR A 88 1.79 -3.79 -1.64
CA THR A 88 3.01 -4.62 -1.64
C THR A 88 3.61 -4.73 -3.04
N LEU A 89 2.77 -4.85 -4.06
CA LEU A 89 3.20 -4.85 -5.46
C LEU A 89 3.83 -3.52 -5.86
N THR A 90 3.23 -2.40 -5.47
CA THR A 90 3.82 -1.06 -5.68
C THR A 90 5.16 -0.91 -4.98
N TYR A 91 5.27 -1.41 -3.74
CA TYR A 91 6.53 -1.41 -3.01
C TYR A 91 7.60 -2.26 -3.72
N LEU A 92 7.23 -3.46 -4.20
CA LEU A 92 8.11 -4.32 -4.97
C LEU A 92 8.64 -3.62 -6.23
N HIS A 93 7.77 -2.96 -7.01
CA HIS A 93 8.20 -2.22 -8.19
C HIS A 93 9.15 -1.07 -7.83
N SER A 94 8.90 -0.37 -6.73
CA SER A 94 9.79 0.70 -6.24
C SER A 94 11.17 0.15 -5.83
N VAL A 95 11.21 -1.02 -5.19
CA VAL A 95 12.46 -1.71 -4.82
C VAL A 95 13.24 -2.13 -6.07
N VAL A 96 12.57 -2.58 -7.13
CA VAL A 96 13.23 -3.10 -8.34
C VAL A 96 13.72 -1.99 -9.27
N SER A 97 12.84 -1.04 -9.59
CA SER A 97 13.14 0.06 -10.52
C SER A 97 14.05 1.12 -9.93
N GLY A 98 14.23 1.10 -8.61
CA GLY A 98 14.79 2.23 -7.86
C GLY A 98 13.79 3.38 -7.80
N LEU A 99 14.00 4.30 -6.86
CA LEU A 99 13.28 5.58 -6.84
C LEU A 99 13.74 6.41 -8.05
N ASN A 100 13.21 6.11 -9.24
CA ASN A 100 13.47 6.89 -10.44
C ASN A 100 12.27 7.82 -10.70
N PRO A 101 12.35 9.11 -10.35
CA PRO A 101 11.26 10.09 -10.51
C PRO A 101 10.88 10.37 -11.98
N ASP A 102 11.62 9.85 -12.96
CA ASP A 102 11.30 9.96 -14.39
C ASP A 102 10.19 8.99 -14.85
N LEU A 103 9.81 8.01 -14.02
CA LEU A 103 8.70 7.12 -14.31
C LEU A 103 7.35 7.81 -14.03
N SER A 104 6.49 7.87 -15.06
CA SER A 104 5.16 8.49 -15.02
C SER A 104 4.31 7.99 -13.87
N GLU A 105 4.41 6.71 -13.53
CA GLU A 105 3.58 6.04 -12.54
C GLU A 105 3.92 6.50 -11.12
N ILE A 106 5.20 6.79 -10.84
CA ILE A 106 5.65 7.33 -9.55
C ILE A 106 5.20 8.79 -9.43
N ARG A 107 5.34 9.57 -10.50
CA ARG A 107 4.86 10.96 -10.55
C ARG A 107 3.35 11.06 -10.36
N ASP A 108 2.58 10.19 -11.00
CA ASP A 108 1.12 10.18 -10.89
C ASP A 108 0.66 9.75 -9.49
N SER A 109 1.38 8.82 -8.84
CA SER A 109 1.12 8.42 -7.46
C SER A 109 1.39 9.56 -6.47
N ILE A 110 2.51 10.28 -6.66
CA ILE A 110 2.87 11.44 -5.84
C ILE A 110 1.87 12.59 -6.08
N ALA A 111 1.53 12.88 -7.33
CA ALA A 111 0.56 13.92 -7.68
C ALA A 111 -0.81 13.67 -7.03
N ARG A 112 -1.32 12.43 -7.11
CA ARG A 112 -2.60 12.04 -6.49
C ARG A 112 -2.56 12.14 -4.97
N THR A 113 -1.43 11.80 -4.35
CA THR A 113 -1.25 11.93 -2.89
C THR A 113 -1.21 13.40 -2.46
N ILE A 114 -0.54 14.26 -3.24
CA ILE A 114 -0.51 15.70 -2.99
C ILE A 114 -1.92 16.30 -3.18
N GLU A 115 -2.65 15.93 -4.23
CA GLU A 115 -4.03 16.39 -4.46
C GLU A 115 -4.95 16.06 -3.27
N LEU A 116 -4.93 14.80 -2.80
CA LEU A 116 -5.72 14.38 -1.65
C LEU A 116 -5.32 15.15 -0.37
N LEU A 117 -4.02 15.29 -0.10
CA LEU A 117 -3.53 16.05 1.05
C LEU A 117 -3.97 17.52 0.99
N THR A 118 -3.94 18.12 -0.20
CA THR A 118 -4.31 19.53 -0.37
C THR A 118 -5.83 19.72 -0.22
N GLN A 119 -6.62 18.77 -0.72
CA GLN A 119 -8.07 18.78 -0.59
C GLN A 119 -8.51 18.64 0.87
N ASP A 120 -7.91 17.70 1.61
CA ASP A 120 -8.16 17.50 3.05
C ASP A 120 -7.80 18.75 3.87
N LEU A 121 -6.72 19.45 3.53
CA LEU A 121 -6.33 20.68 4.20
C LEU A 121 -7.26 21.86 3.89
N VAL A 122 -7.82 21.93 2.68
CA VAL A 122 -8.85 22.92 2.31
C VAL A 122 -10.17 22.63 3.02
N GLU A 123 -10.57 21.36 3.12
CA GLU A 123 -11.77 20.93 3.85
C GLU A 123 -11.64 21.14 5.37
N ALA A 124 -10.46 20.87 5.94
CA ALA A 124 -10.15 21.17 7.33
C ALA A 124 -10.21 22.68 7.61
N ARG A 125 -9.66 23.50 6.71
CA ARG A 125 -9.73 24.97 6.80
C ARG A 125 -11.17 25.48 6.71
N GLY A 126 -11.99 24.93 5.81
CA GLY A 126 -13.41 25.29 5.66
C GLY A 126 -14.29 24.84 6.83
N SER A 127 -13.94 23.73 7.48
CA SER A 127 -14.63 23.24 8.68
C SER A 127 -14.30 24.09 9.89
N ILE A 128 -13.02 24.49 10.06
CA ILE A 128 -12.61 25.41 11.13
C ILE A 128 -13.27 26.79 10.97
N GLN A 129 -13.37 27.33 9.74
CA GLN A 129 -14.07 28.60 9.49
C GLN A 129 -15.58 28.51 9.75
N ARG A 130 -16.24 27.39 9.39
CA ARG A 130 -17.65 27.17 9.73
C ARG A 130 -17.86 27.07 11.23
N THR A 131 -17.05 26.30 11.96
CA THR A 131 -17.16 26.17 13.42
C THR A 131 -16.95 27.51 14.12
N MET A 132 -15.96 28.31 13.70
CA MET A 132 -15.74 29.67 14.22
C MET A 132 -16.92 30.61 13.93
N GLY A 133 -17.56 30.50 12.77
CA GLY A 133 -18.76 31.26 12.40
C GLY A 133 -20.00 30.89 13.23
N TYR A 134 -20.21 29.61 13.51
CA TYR A 134 -21.31 29.15 14.37
C TYR A 134 -21.12 29.58 15.83
N THR A 135 -19.90 29.54 16.38
CA THR A 135 -19.63 30.06 17.73
C THR A 135 -19.83 31.57 17.85
N PHE A 136 -19.62 32.35 16.79
CA PHE A 136 -19.85 33.80 16.83
C PHE A 136 -21.35 34.17 16.74
N VAL A 137 -22.13 33.43 15.95
CA VAL A 137 -23.60 33.60 15.85
C VAL A 137 -24.31 33.13 17.12
N ASP A 138 -23.82 32.06 17.76
CA ASP A 138 -24.40 31.51 18.98
C ASP A 138 -24.16 32.42 20.21
N VAL A 139 -22.98 33.05 20.31
CA VAL A 139 -22.67 34.04 21.37
C VAL A 139 -23.44 35.35 21.16
N GLY A 140 -23.75 35.74 19.92
CA GLY A 140 -24.57 36.91 19.61
C GLY A 140 -26.07 36.74 19.92
N SER A 141 -26.57 35.51 19.95
CA SER A 141 -28.00 35.20 20.18
C SER A 141 -28.37 35.10 21.66
N HIS A 142 -27.38 35.02 22.56
CA HIS A 142 -27.57 35.01 24.01
C HIS A 142 -27.45 36.41 24.65
N PHE A 143 -27.18 37.46 23.86
CA PHE A 143 -26.90 38.81 24.35
C PHE A 143 -27.79 39.91 23.72
N TYR A 144 -29.01 39.56 23.32
CA TYR A 144 -30.06 40.54 23.01
C TYR A 144 -31.43 40.01 23.47
N PRO A 145 -32.12 40.68 24.42
CA PRO A 145 -33.52 40.41 24.73
C PRO A 145 -34.47 40.96 23.67
#